data_AF-A0A1G6GES2-F1
#
_entry.id   AF-A0A1G6GES2-F1
#
_cell.length_a   1.000
_cell.length_b   1.000
_cell.length_c   1.000
_cell.angle_alpha   90.00
_cell.angle_beta   90.00
_cell.angle_gamma   90.00
#
_symmetry.space_group_name_H-M   'P 1'
#
loop_
_entity.id
_entity.type
_entity.pdbx_description
1 polymer ?
#
loop_
_entity_poly.entity_id
_entity_poly.type
_entity_poly.pdbx_seq_one_letter_code
_entity_poly.pdbx_strand_id
1 'polypeptide(L)'
;MSEPEGLGWHRTLAYALTGEDLSLPPRPAPDEAVLAGELDAAGWDREALRRHADATRSAGTPWPHPVPAELAEGLPAAQFSAALRALVADWGLAPAAVRVRSAGHGRIGAGRPSPADERLLRDLPPHFGKL
;
A
#
# COMPACT_ATOMS: atom_id res chain seq x y z
N MET A 1 -9.31 -33.06 -13.87
CA MET A 1 -10.16 -31.85 -13.88
C MET A 1 -9.74 -31.06 -12.67
N SER A 2 -8.90 -30.04 -12.85
CA SER A 2 -8.51 -29.14 -11.76
C SER A 2 -9.67 -28.18 -11.57
N GLU A 3 -10.46 -28.37 -10.52
CA GLU A 3 -11.35 -27.31 -10.05
C GLU A 3 -10.45 -26.09 -9.74
N PRO A 4 -10.72 -24.90 -10.32
CA PRO A 4 -10.04 -23.71 -9.87
C PRO A 4 -10.54 -23.46 -8.45
N GLU A 5 -9.79 -23.92 -7.45
CA GLU A 5 -10.05 -23.60 -6.05
C GLU A 5 -10.20 -22.08 -5.98
N GLY A 6 -11.42 -21.65 -5.61
CA GLY A 6 -11.89 -20.29 -5.82
C GLY A 6 -10.86 -19.29 -5.29
N LEU A 7 -10.38 -18.43 -6.19
CA LEU A 7 -9.30 -17.47 -5.97
C LEU A 7 -9.38 -16.87 -4.56
N GLY A 8 -8.29 -16.92 -3.79
CA GLY A 8 -8.26 -16.51 -2.39
C GLY A 8 -8.35 -15.00 -2.14
N TRP A 9 -9.05 -14.23 -2.99
CA TRP A 9 -9.02 -12.76 -2.99
C TRP A 9 -9.17 -12.14 -1.61
N HIS A 10 -10.17 -12.57 -0.85
CA HIS A 10 -10.46 -12.01 0.46
C HIS A 10 -9.38 -12.35 1.48
N ARG A 11 -8.89 -13.60 1.47
CA ARG A 11 -7.75 -14.04 2.30
C ARG A 11 -6.48 -13.25 1.98
N THR A 12 -6.16 -13.07 0.71
CA THR A 12 -4.98 -12.33 0.26
C THR A 12 -5.07 -10.84 0.60
N LEU A 13 -6.25 -10.23 0.45
CA LEU A 13 -6.50 -8.84 0.82
C LEU A 13 -6.47 -8.65 2.34
N ALA A 14 -7.06 -9.58 3.09
CA ALA A 14 -7.00 -9.59 4.55
C ALA A 14 -5.55 -9.65 5.02
N TYR A 15 -4.74 -10.57 4.48
CA TYR A 15 -3.32 -10.65 4.79
C TYR A 15 -2.59 -9.33 4.51
N ALA A 16 -2.85 -8.67 3.37
CA ALA A 16 -2.22 -7.39 3.08
C ALA A 16 -2.60 -6.29 4.09
N LEU A 17 -3.81 -6.34 4.66
CA LEU A 17 -4.31 -5.35 5.61
C LEU A 17 -3.87 -5.63 7.05
N THR A 18 -3.89 -6.89 7.47
CA THR A 18 -3.65 -7.32 8.86
C THR A 18 -2.25 -7.91 9.07
N GLY A 19 -1.61 -8.42 8.03
CA GLY A 19 -0.37 -9.21 8.13
C GLY A 19 -0.61 -10.62 8.69
N GLU A 20 -1.87 -10.98 8.94
CA GLU A 20 -2.28 -12.28 9.46
C GLU A 20 -2.94 -13.12 8.38
N ASP A 21 -2.63 -14.42 8.38
CA ASP A 21 -3.27 -15.37 7.49
C ASP A 21 -4.62 -15.82 8.08
N LEU A 22 -5.65 -15.03 7.82
CA LEU A 22 -7.00 -15.35 8.25
C LEU A 22 -7.60 -16.45 7.38
N SER A 23 -8.17 -17.48 8.01
CA SER A 23 -8.89 -18.57 7.33
C SER A 23 -10.26 -18.10 6.82
N LEU A 24 -10.26 -17.16 5.87
CA LEU A 24 -11.46 -16.66 5.21
C LEU A 24 -11.92 -17.62 4.09
N PRO A 25 -13.23 -17.71 3.85
CA PRO A 25 -13.74 -18.54 2.76
C PRO A 25 -13.19 -18.07 1.40
N PRO A 26 -12.93 -18.98 0.45
CA PRO A 26 -12.47 -18.61 -0.89
C PRO A 26 -13.52 -17.78 -1.62
N ARG A 27 -13.09 -16.68 -2.26
CA ARG A 27 -13.97 -15.72 -2.94
C ARG A 27 -13.44 -15.36 -4.32
N PRO A 28 -14.15 -15.66 -5.41
CA PRO A 28 -13.61 -15.50 -6.76
C PRO A 28 -13.32 -14.04 -7.17
N ALA A 29 -13.82 -13.05 -6.43
CA ALA A 29 -13.67 -11.62 -6.70
C ALA A 29 -13.51 -10.84 -5.39
N PRO A 30 -12.91 -9.64 -5.42
CA PRO A 30 -12.87 -8.73 -4.28
C PRO A 30 -14.22 -8.04 -4.08
N ASP A 31 -14.96 -8.43 -3.06
CA ASP A 31 -16.18 -7.75 -2.61
C ASP A 31 -15.91 -7.07 -1.26
N GLU A 32 -15.90 -5.74 -1.29
CA GLU A 32 -15.56 -4.92 -0.13
C GLU A 32 -16.53 -5.11 1.04
N ALA A 33 -17.84 -5.15 0.78
CA ALA A 33 -18.84 -5.24 1.84
C ALA A 33 -18.78 -6.60 2.54
N VAL A 34 -18.58 -7.66 1.76
CA VAL A 34 -18.40 -9.01 2.29
C VAL A 34 -17.07 -9.12 3.05
N LEU A 35 -15.97 -8.59 2.49
CA LEU A 35 -14.67 -8.58 3.16
C LEU A 35 -14.72 -7.82 4.49
N ALA A 36 -15.41 -6.68 4.55
CA ALA A 36 -15.57 -5.91 5.78
C ALA A 36 -16.28 -6.73 6.87
N GLY A 37 -17.35 -7.45 6.52
CA GLY A 37 -18.06 -8.33 7.45
C GLY A 37 -17.23 -9.53 7.91
N GLU A 38 -16.44 -10.11 7.01
CA GLU A 38 -15.53 -11.21 7.32
C GLU A 38 -14.38 -10.78 8.25
N LEU A 39 -13.83 -9.58 8.04
CA LEU A 39 -12.82 -8.99 8.92
C LEU A 39 -13.40 -8.62 10.28
N ASP A 40 -14.58 -8.00 10.34
CA ASP A 40 -15.27 -7.68 11.59
C ASP A 40 -15.55 -8.94 12.43
N ALA A 41 -16.02 -10.02 11.79
CA ALA A 41 -16.22 -11.32 12.43
C ALA A 41 -14.90 -11.94 12.95
N ALA A 42 -13.77 -11.59 12.34
CA ALA A 42 -12.43 -11.97 12.79
C ALA A 42 -11.83 -11.00 13.83
N GLY A 43 -12.56 -9.99 14.27
CA GLY A 43 -12.11 -8.97 15.22
C GLY A 43 -11.32 -7.81 14.61
N TRP A 44 -11.29 -7.73 13.28
CA TRP A 44 -10.62 -6.69 12.50
C TRP A 44 -11.61 -5.65 11.99
N ASP A 45 -12.20 -4.90 12.92
CA ASP A 45 -13.02 -3.75 12.56
C ASP A 45 -12.17 -2.61 11.93
N ARG A 46 -12.85 -1.60 11.37
CA ARG A 46 -12.19 -0.48 10.69
C ARG A 46 -11.25 0.31 11.61
N GLU A 47 -11.58 0.47 12.87
CA GLU A 47 -10.71 1.17 13.83
C GLU A 47 -9.49 0.31 14.21
N ALA A 48 -9.68 -0.98 14.43
CA ALA A 48 -8.59 -1.93 14.67
C ALA A 48 -7.58 -1.92 13.51
N LEU A 49 -8.07 -1.97 12.27
CA LEU A 49 -7.24 -1.86 11.06
C LEU A 49 -6.47 -0.54 10.96
N ARG A 50 -7.10 0.60 11.29
CA ARG A 50 -6.43 1.90 11.31
C ARG A 50 -5.30 1.92 12.33
N ARG A 51 -5.60 1.47 13.56
CA ARG A 51 -4.62 1.40 14.65
C ARG A 51 -3.44 0.52 14.27
N HIS A 52 -3.70 -0.61 13.63
CA HIS A 52 -2.65 -1.51 13.13
C HIS A 52 -1.81 -0.91 12.02
N ALA A 53 -2.46 -0.27 11.04
CA ALA A 53 -1.77 0.43 9.95
C ALA A 53 -0.84 1.51 10.50
N ASP A 54 -1.31 2.32 11.45
CA ASP A 54 -0.52 3.38 12.08
C ASP A 54 0.63 2.80 12.92
N ALA A 55 0.36 1.78 13.74
CA ALA A 55 1.40 1.12 14.54
C ALA A 55 2.49 0.47 13.68
N THR A 56 2.10 -0.21 12.59
CA THR A 56 3.03 -0.87 11.65
C THR A 56 3.93 0.16 10.98
N ARG A 57 3.37 1.28 10.52
CA ARG A 57 4.14 2.38 9.92
C ARG A 57 5.07 3.05 10.94
N SER A 58 4.59 3.30 12.16
CA SER A 58 5.41 3.87 13.24
C SER A 58 6.57 2.96 13.63
N ALA A 59 6.43 1.64 13.47
CA ALA A 59 7.50 0.67 13.66
C ALA A 59 8.50 0.60 12.48
N GLY A 60 8.25 1.33 11.39
CA GLY A 60 9.09 1.32 10.19
C GLY A 60 8.88 0.10 9.29
N THR A 61 7.84 -0.70 9.56
CA THR A 61 7.47 -1.87 8.75
C THR A 61 6.59 -1.43 7.57
N PRO A 62 6.77 -2.01 6.37
CA PRO A 62 5.92 -1.69 5.22
C PRO A 62 4.46 -2.06 5.49
N TRP A 63 3.56 -1.13 5.23
CA TRP A 63 2.11 -1.33 5.27
C TRP A 63 1.48 -0.65 4.04
N PRO A 64 0.59 -1.32 3.25
CA PRO A 64 0.10 -2.70 3.42
C PRO A 64 1.19 -3.77 3.39
N HIS A 65 0.93 -4.90 4.06
CA HIS A 65 1.90 -5.98 4.23
C HIS A 65 2.22 -6.66 2.88
N PRO A 66 3.50 -7.01 2.63
CA PRO A 66 3.88 -7.75 1.44
C PRO A 66 3.29 -9.16 1.47
N VAL A 67 2.49 -9.49 0.48
CA VAL A 67 1.79 -10.78 0.39
C VAL A 67 2.76 -11.89 -0.08
N PRO A 68 2.85 -13.03 0.61
CA PRO A 68 3.57 -14.21 0.14
C PRO A 68 3.07 -14.71 -1.22
N ALA A 69 3.97 -15.20 -2.07
CA ALA A 69 3.62 -15.69 -3.41
C ALA A 69 2.57 -16.81 -3.38
N GLU A 70 2.60 -17.66 -2.36
CA GLU A 70 1.65 -18.77 -2.15
C GLU A 70 0.22 -18.26 -1.94
N LEU A 71 0.03 -17.12 -1.26
CA LEU A 71 -1.29 -16.51 -1.06
C LEU A 71 -1.75 -15.69 -2.27
N ALA A 72 -0.82 -15.24 -3.10
CA ALA A 72 -1.11 -14.50 -4.33
C ALA A 72 -1.25 -15.42 -5.55
N GLU A 73 -1.09 -16.74 -5.39
CA GLU A 73 -1.11 -17.69 -6.50
C GLU A 73 -2.45 -17.62 -7.26
N GLY A 74 -2.37 -17.52 -8.58
CA GLY A 74 -3.55 -17.40 -9.45
C GLY A 74 -4.20 -16.01 -9.47
N LEU A 75 -3.77 -15.06 -8.64
CA LEU A 75 -4.33 -13.70 -8.63
C LEU A 75 -3.62 -12.77 -9.62
N PRO A 76 -4.36 -12.01 -10.45
CA PRO A 76 -3.76 -11.02 -11.33
C PRO A 76 -3.17 -9.85 -10.52
N ALA A 77 -1.84 -9.75 -10.45
CA ALA A 77 -1.13 -8.77 -9.61
C ALA A 77 -1.60 -7.31 -9.79
N ALA A 78 -1.91 -6.91 -11.02
CA ALA A 78 -2.43 -5.57 -11.31
C ALA A 78 -3.82 -5.35 -10.71
N GLN A 79 -4.71 -6.34 -10.82
CA GLN A 79 -6.06 -6.27 -10.26
C GLN A 79 -6.03 -6.32 -8.74
N PHE A 80 -5.17 -7.17 -8.17
CA PHE A 80 -4.91 -7.20 -6.72
C PHE A 80 -4.45 -5.85 -6.19
N SER A 81 -3.43 -5.26 -6.83
CA SER A 81 -2.91 -3.94 -6.45
C SER A 81 -3.97 -2.84 -6.56
N ALA A 82 -4.83 -2.90 -7.57
CA ALA A 82 -5.93 -1.95 -7.75
C ALA A 82 -6.99 -2.10 -6.65
N ALA A 83 -7.42 -3.34 -6.36
CA ALA A 83 -8.41 -3.64 -5.32
C ALA A 83 -7.90 -3.22 -3.93
N LEU A 84 -6.65 -3.54 -3.61
CA LEU A 84 -6.04 -3.15 -2.33
C LEU A 84 -5.97 -1.63 -2.18
N ARG A 85 -5.58 -0.90 -3.23
CA ARG A 85 -5.55 0.57 -3.20
C ARG A 85 -6.94 1.17 -3.03
N ALA A 86 -7.95 0.60 -3.70
CA ALA A 86 -9.33 1.04 -3.57
C ALA A 86 -9.84 0.86 -2.13
N LEU A 87 -9.60 -0.31 -1.52
CA LEU A 87 -9.99 -0.59 -0.12
C LEU A 87 -9.30 0.35 0.87
N VAL A 88 -7.98 0.54 0.73
CA VAL A 88 -7.22 1.45 1.60
C VAL A 88 -7.73 2.89 1.50
N ALA A 89 -8.16 3.31 0.30
CA ALA A 89 -8.73 4.62 0.08
C ALA A 89 -10.15 4.75 0.66
N ASP A 90 -11.05 3.80 0.34
CA ASP A 90 -12.45 3.83 0.80
C ASP A 90 -12.54 3.80 2.33
N TRP A 91 -11.77 2.90 2.96
CA TRP A 91 -11.79 2.73 4.41
C TRP A 91 -10.99 3.81 5.15
N GLY A 92 -10.40 4.77 4.42
CA GLY A 92 -9.63 5.86 5.00
C GLY A 92 -8.40 5.36 5.78
N LEU A 93 -7.83 4.24 5.35
CA LEU A 93 -6.63 3.65 5.96
C LEU A 93 -5.33 4.25 5.42
N ALA A 94 -5.41 4.93 4.27
CA ALA A 94 -4.29 5.70 3.75
C ALA A 94 -3.78 6.66 4.84
N PRO A 95 -2.45 6.86 4.96
CA PRO A 95 -1.94 7.85 5.90
C PRO A 95 -2.62 9.16 5.59
N ALA A 96 -3.07 9.88 6.62
CA ALA A 96 -3.54 11.24 6.45
C ALA A 96 -2.44 11.95 5.67
N ALA A 97 -2.75 12.38 4.44
CA ALA A 97 -1.76 13.00 3.57
C ALA A 97 -1.07 14.04 4.44
N VAL A 98 0.22 13.84 4.71
CA VAL A 98 1.02 14.87 5.35
C VAL A 98 0.85 16.01 4.38
N ARG A 99 0.00 16.98 4.76
CA ARG A 99 0.00 18.27 4.12
C ARG A 99 1.39 18.77 4.45
N VAL A 100 2.34 18.45 3.57
CA VAL A 100 3.52 19.26 3.44
C VAL A 100 2.89 20.62 3.20
N ARG A 101 2.86 21.42 4.27
CA ARG A 101 2.71 22.85 4.10
C ARG A 101 3.95 23.19 3.31
N SER A 102 3.82 23.13 1.99
CA SER A 102 4.62 23.90 1.08
C SER A 102 4.36 25.33 1.51
N ALA A 103 5.03 25.75 2.58
CA ALA A 103 5.25 27.13 2.88
C ALA A 103 6.02 27.65 1.67
N GLY A 104 5.26 28.25 0.76
CA GLY A 104 5.78 29.02 -0.36
C GLY A 104 6.48 28.22 -1.45
N HIS A 105 5.70 27.75 -2.43
CA HIS A 105 6.17 27.92 -3.81
C HIS A 105 5.06 28.48 -4.69
N GLY A 106 4.71 29.71 -4.35
CA GLY A 106 3.90 30.61 -5.15
C GLY A 106 4.44 32.02 -5.08
N ARG A 107 5.78 32.19 -5.10
CA ARG A 107 6.49 33.34 -5.69
C ARG A 107 8.00 33.21 -5.53
N ILE A 108 8.66 33.31 -6.68
CA ILE A 108 10.09 33.42 -6.97
C ILE A 108 10.83 34.31 -5.94
N GLY A 109 11.94 33.82 -5.37
CA GLY A 109 12.82 34.62 -4.51
C GLY A 109 13.98 33.84 -3.90
N ALA A 110 15.09 33.75 -4.63
CA ALA A 110 16.49 33.62 -4.18
C ALA A 110 16.78 33.01 -2.79
N GLY A 111 17.07 31.71 -2.75
CA GLY A 111 17.86 31.08 -1.68
C GLY A 111 19.06 30.39 -2.30
N ARG A 112 20.27 30.92 -2.06
CA ARG A 112 21.52 30.39 -2.62
C ARG A 112 21.70 28.93 -2.15
N PRO A 113 21.99 27.97 -3.05
CA PRO A 113 22.24 26.58 -2.66
C PRO A 113 23.41 26.49 -1.67
N SER A 114 23.31 25.56 -0.73
CA SER A 114 24.37 25.31 0.26
C SER A 114 25.64 24.83 -0.46
N PRO A 115 26.86 25.16 0.01
CA PRO A 115 28.11 24.72 -0.64
C PRO A 115 28.26 23.19 -0.74
N ALA A 116 27.49 22.42 0.04
CA ALA A 116 27.38 20.97 -0.09
C ALA A 116 26.59 20.55 -1.35
N ASP A 117 25.52 21.26 -1.70
CA ASP A 117 24.71 21.02 -2.90
C ASP A 117 25.48 21.39 -4.19
N GLU A 118 26.29 22.46 -4.14
CA GLU A 118 27.12 22.87 -5.28
C GLU A 118 28.20 21.81 -5.64
N ARG A 119 28.72 21.08 -4.65
CA ARG A 119 29.69 20.00 -4.88
C ARG A 119 29.03 18.78 -5.54
N LEU A 120 27.84 18.42 -5.09
CA LEU A 120 27.10 17.27 -5.62
C LEU A 120 26.66 17.50 -7.08
N LEU A 121 26.32 18.74 -7.44
CA LEU A 121 25.92 19.12 -8.80
C LEU A 121 27.08 19.17 -9.80
N ARG A 122 28.34 19.21 -9.34
CA ARG A 122 29.52 19.24 -10.21
C ARG A 122 30.11 17.86 -10.54
N ASP A 123 29.61 16.79 -9.90
CA ASP A 123 30.20 15.44 -9.97
C ASP A 123 29.34 14.44 -10.79
N LEU A 124 28.60 14.91 -11.80
CA LEU A 124 27.84 14.05 -12.72
C LEU A 124 28.43 14.15 -14.15
N PRO A 125 29.08 13.08 -14.67
CA PRO A 125 29.61 13.06 -16.03
C PRO A 125 28.51 13.02 -17.11
N PRO A 126 28.74 13.62 -18.30
CA PRO A 126 27.67 13.98 -19.22
C PRO A 126 27.47 12.94 -20.33
N HIS A 127 27.11 11.69 -20.05
CA HIS A 127 26.75 10.78 -21.13
C HIS A 127 25.65 9.83 -20.69
N PHE A 128 24.44 10.00 -21.22
CA PHE A 128 23.67 8.93 -21.85
C PHE A 128 22.51 9.55 -22.64
N GLY A 129 22.77 9.78 -23.92
CA GLY A 129 21.82 10.31 -24.89
C GLY A 129 22.24 9.94 -26.31
N LYS A 130 22.48 8.64 -26.55
CA LYS A 130 22.43 8.00 -27.86
C LYS A 130 22.48 6.50 -27.69
N LEU A 131 21.37 5.83 -28.00
CA LEU A 131 21.24 4.87 -29.11
C LEU A 131 19.75 4.61 -29.35
#